data_AF-A0A183V0N0-F1
#
_entry.id   AF-A0A183V0N0-F1
#
_cell.length_a   1.000
_cell.length_b   1.000
_cell.length_c   1.000
_cell.angle_alpha   90.00
_cell.angle_beta   90.00
_cell.angle_gamma   90.00
#
_symmetry.space_group_name_H-M   'P 1'
#
loop_
_entity.id
_entity.type
_entity.pdbx_description
1 polymer ?
#
loop_
_entity_poly.entity_id
_entity_poly.type
_entity_poly.pdbx_seq_one_letter_code
_entity_poly.pdbx_strand_id
1 'polypeptide(L)'
;LKGKYARSKRTCHNFSDAVLQFIEASERGTCRSGSCANGGRCVEFYDSYACNCSMTPFTGPKCDQDVGMTVPYGSQLSIPWQHPAHVASCFRIAVQSYSSDYSLIRARALFADSQFNLTVNDRGYLEMSVFDGFFFHHKASDKQHRIDENEITDIEFCAGKKTFDLSINKEASISIRGNWSFFDQLNVWNFLDKNFTGCVTRLQVGSGFPLKDPSSSRLSYKGDIRFGSCPFDQL
;
A
#
# COMPACT_ATOMS: atom_id res chain seq x y z
N LEU A 1 -62.79 -11.72 39.55
CA LEU A 1 -61.76 -11.68 38.49
C LEU A 1 -61.52 -10.25 38.04
N LYS A 2 -60.56 -9.52 38.64
CA LYS A 2 -59.95 -8.32 38.02
C LYS A 2 -58.50 -8.22 38.51
N GLY A 3 -57.56 -8.38 37.57
CA GLY A 3 -56.12 -8.27 37.79
C GLY A 3 -55.67 -6.82 37.96
N LYS A 4 -54.62 -6.62 38.77
CA LYS A 4 -53.99 -5.32 39.06
C LYS A 4 -52.88 -5.06 38.04
N TYR A 5 -52.95 -3.94 37.31
CA TYR A 5 -51.81 -3.33 36.62
C TYR A 5 -51.38 -2.08 37.40
N ALA A 6 -50.15 -2.05 37.91
CA ALA A 6 -49.54 -0.87 38.53
C ALA A 6 -48.55 -0.22 37.54
N ARG A 7 -48.78 1.05 37.20
CA ARG A 7 -47.92 1.86 36.32
C ARG A 7 -46.90 2.60 37.19
N SER A 8 -45.62 2.21 37.12
CA SER A 8 -44.52 2.92 37.80
C SER A 8 -44.12 4.16 37.00
N LYS A 9 -44.36 5.36 37.56
CA LYS A 9 -43.81 6.62 37.06
C LYS A 9 -42.29 6.65 37.35
N ARG A 10 -41.46 6.85 36.33
CA ARG A 10 -40.06 7.27 36.50
C ARG A 10 -39.93 8.74 36.12
N THR A 11 -39.40 9.53 37.04
CA THR A 11 -39.12 10.96 36.92
C THR A 11 -37.89 11.21 36.04
N CYS A 12 -37.97 12.20 35.15
CA CYS A 12 -36.80 12.70 34.42
C CYS A 12 -36.01 13.66 35.33
N HIS A 13 -34.72 13.37 35.54
CA HIS A 13 -33.79 14.33 36.12
C HIS A 13 -33.05 15.08 35.00
N ASN A 14 -33.08 16.41 35.05
CA ASN A 14 -32.24 17.28 34.24
C ASN A 14 -30.76 17.07 34.61
N PHE A 15 -29.92 16.90 33.60
CA PHE A 15 -28.46 16.96 33.74
C PHE A 15 -27.93 17.96 32.72
N SER A 16 -27.74 19.20 33.18
CA SER A 16 -26.87 20.19 32.55
C SER A 16 -25.46 20.02 33.13
N ASP A 17 -24.46 20.00 32.25
CA ASP A 17 -23.01 19.97 32.51
C ASP A 17 -22.42 18.69 33.15
N ALA A 18 -22.04 17.74 32.28
CA ALA A 18 -20.95 16.80 32.54
C ALA A 18 -20.19 16.49 31.24
N VAL A 19 -18.88 16.65 31.31
CA VAL A 19 -17.84 16.48 30.31
C VAL A 19 -17.97 15.17 29.51
N LEU A 20 -17.91 15.26 28.18
CA LEU A 20 -17.73 14.14 27.26
C LEU A 20 -16.35 13.51 27.44
N GLN A 21 -16.25 12.44 28.24
CA GLN A 21 -15.14 11.52 28.15
C GLN A 21 -15.51 10.13 28.69
N PHE A 22 -14.98 9.11 28.01
CA PHE A 22 -14.96 7.68 28.36
C PHE A 22 -16.21 6.86 27.98
N ILE A 23 -16.21 6.31 26.76
CA ILE A 23 -16.60 4.89 26.63
C ILE A 23 -15.30 4.12 26.80
N GLU A 24 -15.13 3.58 28.00
CA GLU A 24 -14.07 2.66 28.37
C GLU A 24 -14.13 1.42 27.48
N ALA A 25 -12.96 0.89 27.11
CA ALA A 25 -12.87 -0.43 26.51
C ALA A 25 -13.58 -1.43 27.43
N SER A 26 -14.70 -1.99 26.98
CA SER A 26 -15.31 -3.09 27.72
C SER A 26 -14.39 -4.32 27.58
N GLU A 27 -14.24 -5.08 28.67
CA GLU A 27 -13.47 -6.33 28.72
C GLU A 27 -14.05 -7.44 27.82
N ARG A 28 -15.13 -7.16 27.08
CA ARG A 28 -15.82 -8.05 26.14
C ARG A 28 -16.30 -7.32 24.88
N GLY A 29 -15.51 -6.38 24.37
CA GLY A 29 -15.78 -5.82 23.05
C GLY A 29 -15.73 -6.88 21.95
N THR A 30 -16.53 -6.74 20.89
CA THR A 30 -16.49 -7.62 19.71
C THR A 30 -15.21 -7.43 18.90
N CYS A 31 -14.57 -6.26 19.02
CA CYS A 31 -13.22 -6.03 18.52
C CYS A 31 -12.18 -6.67 19.44
N ARG A 32 -11.42 -7.62 18.89
CA ARG A 32 -10.29 -8.30 19.54
C ARG A 32 -9.01 -8.06 18.73
N SER A 33 -7.86 -8.30 19.35
CA SER A 33 -6.59 -8.32 18.62
C SER A 33 -6.67 -9.31 17.46
N GLY A 34 -6.41 -8.82 16.24
CA GLY A 34 -6.53 -9.62 15.02
C GLY A 34 -7.95 -9.80 14.46
N SER A 35 -8.97 -9.12 15.00
CA SER A 35 -10.33 -9.13 14.41
C SER A 35 -10.34 -8.70 12.94
N CYS A 36 -9.44 -7.77 12.59
CA CYS A 36 -9.18 -7.31 11.24
C CYS A 36 -7.73 -7.63 10.87
N ALA A 37 -7.51 -8.17 9.67
CA ALA A 37 -6.20 -8.46 9.13
C ALA A 37 -5.54 -7.19 8.57
N ASN A 38 -4.23 -7.30 8.30
CA ASN A 38 -3.47 -6.35 7.48
C ASN A 38 -3.59 -4.86 7.83
N GLY A 39 -3.74 -4.54 9.13
CA GLY A 39 -3.85 -3.15 9.59
C GLY A 39 -5.24 -2.54 9.41
N GLY A 40 -6.25 -3.34 9.07
CA GLY A 40 -7.65 -2.90 9.02
C GLY A 40 -8.12 -2.38 10.38
N ARG A 41 -8.91 -1.30 10.38
CA ARG A 41 -9.44 -0.71 11.61
C ARG A 41 -10.71 -1.45 12.02
N CYS A 42 -10.69 -2.06 13.19
CA CYS A 42 -11.90 -2.65 13.77
C CYS A 42 -12.85 -1.55 14.23
N VAL A 43 -14.10 -1.61 13.78
CA VAL A 43 -15.19 -0.72 14.16
C VAL A 43 -16.22 -1.57 14.90
N GLU A 44 -16.41 -1.24 16.17
CA GLU A 44 -17.33 -1.94 17.06
C GLU A 44 -18.77 -1.45 16.87
N PHE A 45 -19.71 -2.39 16.86
CA PHE A 45 -21.15 -2.16 16.88
C PHE A 45 -21.76 -2.79 18.14
N TYR A 46 -23.08 -2.64 18.32
CA TYR A 46 -23.79 -3.07 19.52
C TYR A 46 -23.60 -4.57 19.87
N ASP A 47 -23.58 -5.44 18.85
CA ASP A 47 -23.47 -6.90 18.98
C ASP A 47 -22.50 -7.54 17.96
N SER A 48 -21.78 -6.72 17.22
CA SER A 48 -20.97 -7.14 16.07
C SER A 48 -19.77 -6.21 15.88
N TYR A 49 -18.90 -6.55 14.93
CA TYR A 49 -17.82 -5.67 14.49
C TYR A 49 -17.74 -5.70 12.96
N ALA A 50 -17.21 -4.64 12.37
CA ALA A 50 -16.79 -4.65 10.97
C ALA A 50 -15.37 -4.11 10.84
N CYS A 51 -14.69 -4.51 9.77
CA CYS A 51 -13.36 -4.00 9.46
C CYS A 51 -13.45 -2.89 8.42
N ASN A 52 -12.92 -1.72 8.77
CA ASN A 52 -12.68 -0.67 7.81
C ASN A 52 -11.31 -0.88 7.15
N CYS A 53 -11.34 -1.32 5.89
CA CYS A 53 -10.15 -1.56 5.07
C CYS A 53 -9.76 -0.34 4.21
N SER A 54 -10.44 0.82 4.32
CA SER A 54 -10.24 1.97 3.43
C SER A 54 -8.81 2.52 3.43
N MET A 55 -8.13 2.41 4.57
CA MET A 55 -6.74 2.85 4.77
C MET A 55 -5.73 1.72 4.54
N THR A 56 -6.11 0.68 3.79
CA THR A 56 -5.26 -0.47 3.47
C THR A 56 -5.44 -0.86 1.99
N PRO A 57 -4.45 -1.52 1.36
CA PRO A 57 -4.61 -2.03 0.01
C PRO A 57 -5.49 -3.30 -0.06
N PHE A 58 -6.01 -3.78 1.06
CA PHE A 58 -6.82 -4.99 1.16
C PHE A 58 -8.32 -4.68 1.13
N THR A 59 -9.11 -5.71 0.86
CA THR A 59 -10.57 -5.69 0.82
C THR A 59 -11.17 -6.86 1.59
N GLY A 60 -12.49 -6.99 1.53
CA GLY A 60 -13.25 -8.05 2.17
C GLY A 60 -13.66 -7.71 3.62
N PRO A 61 -14.54 -8.52 4.23
CA PRO A 61 -15.10 -8.24 5.55
C PRO A 61 -14.06 -8.15 6.68
N LYS A 62 -12.89 -8.77 6.49
CA LYS A 62 -11.80 -8.81 7.46
C LYS A 62 -10.50 -8.17 6.96
N CYS A 63 -10.49 -7.51 5.81
CA CYS A 63 -9.28 -6.95 5.18
C CYS A 63 -8.21 -8.02 4.85
N ASP A 64 -8.64 -9.23 4.55
CA ASP A 64 -7.82 -10.41 4.25
C ASP A 64 -7.76 -10.76 2.76
N GLN A 65 -8.51 -10.04 1.93
CA GLN A 65 -8.54 -10.26 0.48
C GLN A 65 -7.61 -9.26 -0.21
N ASP A 66 -6.67 -9.75 -1.01
CA ASP A 66 -5.84 -8.92 -1.87
C ASP A 66 -6.66 -8.37 -3.05
N VAL A 67 -6.38 -7.11 -3.42
CA VAL A 67 -6.86 -6.53 -4.68
C VAL A 67 -5.69 -6.47 -5.64
N GLY A 68 -5.84 -7.11 -6.80
CA GLY A 68 -4.74 -7.33 -7.73
C GLY A 68 -5.08 -7.04 -9.18
N MET A 69 -4.05 -7.07 -10.00
CA MET A 69 -4.16 -7.09 -11.45
C MET A 69 -3.16 -8.08 -12.05
N THR A 70 -3.56 -8.67 -13.18
CA THR A 70 -2.67 -9.47 -14.02
C THR A 70 -2.05 -8.57 -15.07
N VAL A 71 -0.74 -8.65 -15.23
CA VAL A 71 0.06 -7.88 -16.19
C VAL A 71 0.67 -8.85 -17.20
N PRO A 72 0.12 -8.94 -18.42
CA PRO A 72 0.70 -9.75 -19.48
C PRO A 72 1.98 -9.12 -20.05
N TYR A 73 2.85 -9.95 -20.61
CA TYR A 73 4.06 -9.51 -21.32
C TYR A 73 3.78 -8.40 -22.32
N GLY A 74 4.64 -7.38 -22.38
CA GLY A 74 4.45 -6.23 -23.25
C GLY A 74 3.58 -5.11 -22.67
N SER A 75 2.88 -5.36 -21.57
CA SER A 75 2.08 -4.35 -20.87
C SER A 75 2.95 -3.43 -20.02
N GLN A 76 2.48 -2.21 -19.73
CA GLN A 76 3.22 -1.23 -18.94
C GLN A 76 2.26 -0.45 -18.04
N LEU A 77 2.73 -0.07 -16.85
CA LEU A 77 1.98 0.75 -15.90
C LEU A 77 2.73 2.07 -15.63
N SER A 78 2.00 3.16 -15.43
CA SER A 78 2.61 4.45 -15.13
C SER A 78 1.65 5.36 -14.40
N ILE A 79 2.20 6.27 -13.61
CA ILE A 79 1.48 7.43 -13.09
C ILE A 79 2.13 8.64 -13.77
N PRO A 80 1.49 9.19 -14.82
CA PRO A 80 2.13 10.16 -15.70
C PRO A 80 2.46 11.48 -15.00
N TRP A 81 1.74 11.81 -13.91
CA TRP A 81 2.04 12.97 -13.09
C TRP A 81 1.43 12.83 -11.70
N GLN A 82 2.27 12.88 -10.66
CA GLN A 82 1.79 13.10 -9.30
C GLN A 82 1.26 14.54 -9.23
N HIS A 83 0.02 14.72 -8.79
CA HIS A 83 -0.52 16.06 -8.54
C HIS A 83 0.38 16.80 -7.52
N PRO A 84 0.63 18.12 -7.61
CA PRO A 84 1.61 18.81 -6.76
C PRO A 84 1.18 18.83 -5.29
N ALA A 85 -0.12 18.62 -5.03
CA ALA A 85 -0.65 18.44 -3.69
C ALA A 85 -0.45 17.02 -3.11
N HIS A 86 0.10 16.08 -3.89
CA HIS A 86 0.25 14.66 -3.55
C HIS A 86 1.62 14.11 -3.99
N VAL A 87 2.70 14.78 -3.52
CA VAL A 87 4.05 14.22 -3.61
C VAL A 87 4.14 13.07 -2.61
N ALA A 88 4.17 11.84 -3.12
CA ALA A 88 4.30 10.66 -2.27
C ALA A 88 5.78 10.31 -2.11
N SER A 89 6.23 10.12 -0.87
CA SER A 89 7.56 9.64 -0.54
C SER A 89 7.61 8.17 -0.15
N CYS A 90 6.44 7.58 0.12
CA CYS A 90 6.27 6.18 0.49
C CYS A 90 5.50 5.43 -0.59
N PHE A 91 5.99 4.25 -0.93
CA PHE A 91 5.43 3.39 -1.96
C PHE A 91 5.46 1.94 -1.49
N ARG A 92 4.47 1.18 -1.91
CA ARG A 92 4.43 -0.27 -1.72
C ARG A 92 3.93 -0.93 -2.99
N ILE A 93 4.50 -2.06 -3.34
CA ILE A 93 4.05 -2.90 -4.44
C ILE A 93 4.41 -4.34 -4.11
N ALA A 94 3.42 -5.23 -4.22
CA ALA A 94 3.66 -6.66 -4.14
C ALA A 94 3.58 -7.26 -5.54
N VAL A 95 4.54 -8.10 -5.88
CA VAL A 95 4.63 -8.77 -7.18
C VAL A 95 4.77 -10.27 -7.00
N GLN A 96 4.22 -11.02 -7.95
CA GLN A 96 4.37 -12.46 -8.05
C GLN A 96 4.64 -12.78 -9.52
N SER A 97 5.83 -13.31 -9.82
CA SER A 97 6.31 -13.47 -11.19
C SER A 97 7.45 -14.47 -11.30
N TYR A 98 7.65 -15.02 -12.51
CA TYR A 98 8.87 -15.72 -12.93
C TYR A 98 9.82 -14.84 -13.77
N SER A 99 9.47 -13.56 -13.98
CA SER A 99 10.25 -12.64 -14.82
C SER A 99 11.49 -12.17 -14.08
N SER A 100 12.61 -12.03 -14.79
CA SER A 100 13.83 -11.36 -14.35
C SER A 100 14.22 -10.28 -15.38
N ASP A 101 15.21 -9.44 -15.04
CA ASP A 101 15.67 -8.33 -15.89
C ASP A 101 14.54 -7.35 -16.32
N TYR A 102 13.86 -6.81 -15.31
CA TYR A 102 12.78 -5.84 -15.51
C TYR A 102 12.85 -4.68 -14.53
N SER A 103 12.23 -3.57 -14.91
CA SER A 103 12.13 -2.38 -14.06
C SER A 103 10.84 -2.41 -13.28
N LEU A 104 10.95 -2.46 -11.95
CA LEU A 104 9.80 -2.45 -11.05
C LEU A 104 9.26 -1.03 -10.90
N ILE A 105 10.13 -0.07 -10.55
CA ILE A 105 9.77 1.35 -10.45
C ILE A 105 10.91 2.19 -11.03
N ARG A 106 10.59 3.13 -11.92
CA ARG A 106 11.51 4.17 -12.38
C ARG A 106 10.88 5.53 -12.20
N ALA A 107 11.60 6.43 -11.57
CA ALA A 107 11.17 7.80 -11.34
C ALA A 107 12.22 8.79 -11.82
N ARG A 108 11.77 9.90 -12.38
CA ARG A 108 12.64 11.02 -12.79
C ARG A 108 11.96 12.36 -12.53
N ALA A 109 12.78 13.40 -12.37
CA ALA A 109 12.33 14.77 -12.43
C ALA A 109 12.23 15.22 -13.91
N LEU A 110 11.16 15.93 -14.28
CA LEU A 110 11.01 16.47 -15.66
C LEU A 110 12.00 17.60 -15.97
N PHE A 111 12.39 18.35 -14.96
CA PHE A 111 13.19 19.59 -15.10
C PHE A 111 14.54 19.50 -14.38
N ALA A 112 14.96 18.30 -14.01
CA ALA A 112 16.26 18.01 -13.39
C ALA A 112 16.71 16.59 -13.77
N ASP A 113 18.00 16.31 -13.62
CA ASP A 113 18.57 14.98 -13.93
C ASP A 113 18.40 13.97 -12.79
N SER A 114 17.63 14.30 -11.75
CA SER A 114 17.38 13.42 -10.63
C SER A 114 16.58 12.19 -11.06
N GLN A 115 17.06 11.01 -10.67
CA GLN A 115 16.53 9.71 -11.07
C GLN A 115 16.54 8.73 -9.90
N PHE A 116 15.53 7.86 -9.86
CA PHE A 116 15.44 6.72 -8.96
C PHE A 116 15.00 5.50 -9.76
N ASN A 117 15.74 4.40 -9.66
CA ASN A 117 15.41 3.14 -10.30
C ASN A 117 15.42 2.01 -9.28
N LEU A 118 14.37 1.22 -9.31
CA LEU A 118 14.23 -0.03 -8.60
C LEU A 118 13.96 -1.12 -9.64
N THR A 119 14.89 -2.06 -9.78
CA THR A 119 14.92 -3.06 -10.84
C THR A 119 15.12 -4.45 -10.26
N VAL A 120 14.64 -5.48 -10.95
CA VAL A 120 15.02 -6.87 -10.67
C VAL A 120 16.04 -7.28 -11.73
N ASN A 121 17.22 -7.71 -11.30
CA ASN A 121 18.30 -8.07 -12.22
C ASN A 121 18.04 -9.43 -12.91
N ASP A 122 18.95 -9.82 -13.79
CA ASP A 122 18.93 -11.10 -14.52
C ASP A 122 18.95 -12.34 -13.62
N ARG A 123 19.39 -12.19 -12.36
CA ARG A 123 19.44 -13.25 -11.35
C ARG A 123 18.24 -13.23 -10.39
N GLY A 124 17.25 -12.36 -10.62
CA GLY A 124 16.03 -12.30 -9.80
C GLY A 124 16.15 -11.50 -8.48
N TYR A 125 17.25 -10.77 -8.27
CA TYR A 125 17.45 -9.96 -7.07
C TYR A 125 17.10 -8.49 -7.30
N LEU A 126 16.62 -7.83 -6.23
CA LEU A 126 16.29 -6.41 -6.26
C LEU A 126 17.57 -5.55 -6.27
N GLU A 127 17.61 -4.57 -7.15
CA GLU A 127 18.64 -3.56 -7.25
C GLU A 127 18.02 -2.16 -7.23
N MET A 128 18.64 -1.27 -6.47
CA MET A 128 18.26 0.12 -6.33
C MET A 128 19.42 1.01 -6.79
N SER A 129 19.11 2.00 -7.62
CA SER A 129 20.04 3.08 -7.97
C SER A 129 19.34 4.42 -7.86
N VAL A 130 20.05 5.42 -7.33
CA VAL A 130 19.52 6.78 -7.22
C VAL A 130 20.59 7.80 -7.58
N PHE A 131 20.17 8.89 -8.21
CA PHE A 131 21.00 10.03 -8.58
C PHE A 131 20.22 11.32 -8.36
N ASP A 132 20.82 12.33 -7.73
CA ASP A 132 20.17 13.64 -7.52
C ASP A 132 20.34 14.62 -8.68
N GLY A 133 21.14 14.30 -9.70
CA GLY A 133 21.50 15.21 -10.78
C GLY A 133 22.84 15.93 -10.59
N PHE A 134 23.50 15.74 -9.44
CA PHE A 134 24.78 16.36 -9.11
C PHE A 134 25.77 15.34 -8.55
N PHE A 135 25.77 15.13 -7.23
CA PHE A 135 26.79 14.36 -6.52
C PHE A 135 26.22 13.21 -5.69
N PHE A 136 24.94 13.25 -5.33
CA PHE A 136 24.33 12.19 -4.54
C PHE A 136 23.98 11.03 -5.47
N HIS A 137 24.82 9.99 -5.43
CA HIS A 137 24.62 8.77 -6.20
C HIS A 137 24.84 7.55 -5.30
N HIS A 138 23.80 6.72 -5.17
CA HIS A 138 23.87 5.48 -4.40
C HIS A 138 23.36 4.30 -5.22
N LYS A 139 24.01 3.15 -5.02
CA LYS A 139 23.54 1.85 -5.51
C LYS A 139 23.50 0.87 -4.34
N ALA A 140 22.44 0.10 -4.27
CA ALA A 140 22.27 -0.97 -3.29
C ALA A 140 21.53 -2.14 -3.94
N SER A 141 21.65 -3.32 -3.35
CA SER A 141 20.98 -4.52 -3.85
C SER A 141 20.63 -5.40 -2.67
N ASP A 142 19.44 -6.00 -2.73
CA ASP A 142 19.06 -7.09 -1.86
C ASP A 142 19.69 -8.39 -2.39
N LYS A 143 20.28 -9.20 -1.50
CA LYS A 143 20.93 -10.47 -1.85
C LYS A 143 20.25 -11.69 -1.23
N GLN A 144 19.15 -11.47 -0.50
CA GLN A 144 18.51 -12.50 0.31
C GLN A 144 17.24 -13.02 -0.37
N HIS A 145 16.48 -12.13 -0.99
CA HIS A 145 15.16 -12.40 -1.55
C HIS A 145 15.24 -12.54 -3.06
N ARG A 146 14.82 -13.69 -3.56
CA ARG A 146 14.60 -13.93 -4.98
C ARG A 146 13.15 -13.62 -5.34
N ILE A 147 12.95 -12.79 -6.35
CA ILE A 147 11.64 -12.24 -6.75
C ILE A 147 11.05 -13.04 -7.93
N ASP A 148 11.86 -13.86 -8.59
CA ASP A 148 11.56 -14.65 -9.77
C ASP A 148 11.07 -16.09 -9.47
N GLU A 149 10.65 -16.36 -8.23
CA GLU A 149 10.22 -17.69 -7.77
C GLU A 149 8.70 -17.90 -7.81
N ASN A 150 7.93 -16.96 -8.36
CA ASN A 150 6.46 -16.96 -8.36
C ASN A 150 5.84 -17.04 -6.95
N GLU A 151 6.55 -16.51 -5.97
CA GLU A 151 6.02 -16.21 -4.65
C GLU A 151 5.72 -14.71 -4.53
N ILE A 152 4.72 -14.36 -3.71
CA ILE A 152 4.39 -12.96 -3.48
C ILE A 152 5.55 -12.30 -2.72
N THR A 153 6.21 -11.36 -3.38
CA THR A 153 7.22 -10.50 -2.78
C THR A 153 6.62 -9.13 -2.52
N ASP A 154 6.51 -8.74 -1.25
CA ASP A 154 5.92 -7.47 -0.82
C ASP A 154 7.02 -6.42 -0.57
N ILE A 155 7.13 -5.43 -1.45
CA ILE A 155 8.21 -4.45 -1.43
C ILE A 155 7.64 -3.11 -1.00
N GLU A 156 8.17 -2.55 0.09
CA GLU A 156 7.77 -1.26 0.64
C GLU A 156 8.99 -0.38 0.84
N PHE A 157 8.94 0.88 0.42
CA PHE A 157 9.98 1.85 0.70
C PHE A 157 9.43 3.23 1.02
N CYS A 158 10.19 3.99 1.81
CA CYS A 158 9.94 5.38 2.14
C CYS A 158 11.22 6.20 2.03
N ALA A 159 11.15 7.34 1.33
CA ALA A 159 12.19 8.35 1.32
C ALA A 159 11.83 9.49 2.28
N GLY A 160 12.42 9.48 3.48
CA GLY A 160 12.40 10.65 4.36
C GLY A 160 13.35 11.74 3.86
N LYS A 161 13.52 12.83 4.61
CA LYS A 161 14.51 13.87 4.27
C LYS A 161 15.96 13.42 4.47
N LYS A 162 16.17 12.48 5.40
CA LYS A 162 17.49 12.06 5.90
C LYS A 162 17.81 10.58 5.66
N THR A 163 16.80 9.78 5.34
CA THR A 163 16.93 8.34 5.19
C THR A 163 16.04 7.87 4.04
N PHE A 164 16.50 6.81 3.39
CA PHE A 164 15.67 5.96 2.56
C PHE A 164 15.68 4.59 3.19
N ASP A 165 14.50 4.04 3.39
CA ASP A 165 14.31 2.76 4.05
C ASP A 165 13.41 1.90 3.15
N LEU A 166 13.89 0.71 2.81
CA LEU A 166 13.21 -0.30 2.00
C LEU A 166 13.17 -1.61 2.77
N SER A 167 11.99 -2.21 2.77
CA SER A 167 11.73 -3.53 3.33
C SER A 167 11.14 -4.46 2.28
N ILE A 168 11.48 -5.73 2.38
CA ILE A 168 10.92 -6.81 1.58
C ILE A 168 10.25 -7.78 2.56
N ASN A 169 8.99 -8.13 2.34
CA ASN A 169 8.21 -9.00 3.20
C ASN A 169 8.18 -8.54 4.68
N LYS A 170 8.22 -7.21 4.90
CA LYS A 170 8.33 -6.52 6.22
C LYS A 170 9.69 -6.68 6.92
N GLU A 171 10.67 -7.31 6.29
CA GLU A 171 12.04 -7.38 6.77
C GLU A 171 12.87 -6.24 6.17
N ALA A 172 13.67 -5.57 7.00
CA ALA A 172 14.50 -4.46 6.54
C ALA A 172 15.59 -4.97 5.58
N SER A 173 15.63 -4.43 4.35
CA SER A 173 16.55 -4.87 3.30
C SER A 173 17.60 -3.80 2.98
N ILE A 174 17.17 -2.60 2.57
CA ILE A 174 18.07 -1.48 2.22
C ILE A 174 17.73 -0.28 3.09
N SER A 175 18.73 0.26 3.79
CA SER A 175 18.61 1.54 4.51
C SER A 175 19.82 2.42 4.23
N ILE A 176 19.58 3.64 3.74
CA ILE A 176 20.62 4.58 3.32
C ILE A 176 20.37 5.92 3.98
N ARG A 177 21.34 6.37 4.78
CA ARG A 177 21.36 7.72 5.35
C ARG A 177 21.94 8.71 4.34
N GLY A 178 21.33 9.89 4.20
CA GLY A 178 21.76 10.89 3.23
C GLY A 178 20.75 12.02 3.08
N ASN A 179 21.02 13.00 2.23
CA ASN A 179 20.04 14.02 1.91
C ASN A 179 19.11 13.51 0.80
N TRP A 180 17.90 13.10 1.19
CA TRP A 180 16.87 12.57 0.29
C TRP A 180 15.79 13.62 -0.04
N SER A 181 16.01 14.89 0.31
CA SER A 181 15.05 15.97 0.05
C SER A 181 14.77 16.22 -1.44
N PHE A 182 15.64 15.73 -2.35
CA PHE A 182 15.41 15.80 -3.79
C PHE A 182 14.32 14.82 -4.26
N PHE A 183 13.97 13.82 -3.46
CA PHE A 183 12.99 12.80 -3.83
C PHE A 183 11.61 13.41 -4.12
N ASP A 184 11.28 14.52 -3.45
CA ASP A 184 10.06 15.29 -3.66
C ASP A 184 10.00 15.95 -5.06
N GLN A 185 11.12 16.02 -5.79
CA GLN A 185 11.20 16.57 -7.15
C GLN A 185 10.85 15.55 -8.23
N LEU A 186 10.84 14.25 -7.88
CA LEU A 186 10.52 13.17 -8.82
C LEU A 186 9.02 13.20 -9.15
N ASN A 187 8.70 13.47 -10.41
CA ASN A 187 7.31 13.75 -10.83
C ASN A 187 6.82 12.91 -12.01
N VAL A 188 7.67 12.04 -12.57
CA VAL A 188 7.30 11.04 -13.56
C VAL A 188 7.61 9.67 -13.00
N TRP A 189 6.58 8.87 -12.78
CA TRP A 189 6.68 7.55 -12.16
C TRP A 189 6.18 6.47 -13.12
N ASN A 190 7.08 5.57 -13.53
CA ASN A 190 6.75 4.39 -14.30
C ASN A 190 6.82 3.17 -13.38
N PHE A 191 5.78 2.36 -13.38
CA PHE A 191 5.67 1.15 -12.58
C PHE A 191 5.66 -0.01 -13.57
N LEU A 192 6.54 -0.99 -13.45
CA LEU A 192 6.57 -2.17 -14.32
C LEU A 192 6.78 -1.82 -15.81
N ASP A 193 7.96 -2.13 -16.32
CA ASP A 193 8.17 -2.09 -17.75
C ASP A 193 7.59 -3.33 -18.47
N LYS A 194 7.72 -3.33 -19.80
CA LYS A 194 7.21 -4.37 -20.70
C LYS A 194 7.79 -5.77 -20.47
N ASN A 195 8.91 -5.89 -19.74
CA ASN A 195 9.57 -7.17 -19.49
C ASN A 195 8.91 -7.89 -18.31
N PHE A 196 8.16 -7.19 -17.46
CA PHE A 196 7.41 -7.82 -16.38
C PHE A 196 6.19 -8.57 -16.91
N THR A 197 6.02 -9.81 -16.46
CA THR A 197 4.78 -10.57 -16.62
C THR A 197 4.42 -11.24 -15.31
N GLY A 198 3.22 -11.01 -14.79
CA GLY A 198 2.85 -11.56 -13.49
C GLY A 198 1.65 -10.91 -12.86
N CYS A 199 1.52 -11.14 -11.56
CA CYS A 199 0.49 -10.58 -10.72
C CYS A 199 1.04 -9.43 -9.89
N VAL A 200 0.25 -8.37 -9.75
CA VAL A 200 0.57 -7.20 -8.93
C VAL A 200 -0.54 -7.00 -7.93
N THR A 201 -0.19 -6.91 -6.67
CA THR A 201 -1.10 -6.62 -5.55
C THR A 201 -0.49 -5.53 -4.67
N ARG A 202 -1.25 -5.06 -3.69
CA ARG A 202 -0.76 -4.15 -2.63
C ARG A 202 -0.13 -2.83 -3.10
N LEU A 203 -0.42 -2.42 -4.33
CA LEU A 203 0.06 -1.15 -4.87
C LEU A 203 -0.47 0.01 -4.03
N GLN A 204 0.45 0.76 -3.44
CA GLN A 204 0.18 1.93 -2.61
C GLN A 204 1.13 3.05 -3.02
N VAL A 205 0.57 4.26 -3.14
CA VAL A 205 1.32 5.47 -3.47
C VAL A 205 0.92 6.53 -2.44
N GLY A 206 1.79 6.79 -1.47
CA GLY A 206 1.46 7.61 -0.31
C GLY A 206 0.30 7.01 0.48
N SER A 207 -0.80 7.75 0.59
CA SER A 207 -2.05 7.29 1.22
C SER A 207 -3.06 6.68 0.24
N GLY A 208 -2.75 6.66 -1.06
CA GLY A 208 -3.64 6.14 -2.10
C GLY A 208 -3.43 4.65 -2.38
N PHE A 209 -4.51 3.97 -2.77
CA PHE A 209 -4.52 2.55 -3.14
C PHE A 209 -5.03 2.36 -4.58
N PRO A 210 -4.18 2.56 -5.61
CA PRO A 210 -4.61 2.64 -7.00
C PRO A 210 -5.40 1.43 -7.52
N LEU A 211 -5.16 0.22 -7.00
CA LEU A 211 -5.87 -0.98 -7.46
C LEU A 211 -7.31 -1.07 -6.92
N LYS A 212 -7.62 -0.39 -5.81
CA LYS A 212 -8.99 -0.35 -5.25
C LYS A 212 -9.88 0.65 -5.97
N ASP A 213 -9.27 1.71 -6.51
CA ASP A 213 -9.96 2.73 -7.31
C ASP A 213 -9.02 3.22 -8.44
N PRO A 214 -8.97 2.48 -9.57
CA PRO A 214 -8.12 2.83 -10.70
C PRO A 214 -8.51 4.18 -11.33
N SER A 215 -9.81 4.52 -11.30
CA SER A 215 -10.34 5.76 -11.87
C SER A 215 -9.85 7.01 -11.14
N SER A 216 -9.84 7.01 -9.81
CA SER A 216 -9.42 8.18 -9.03
C SER A 216 -7.90 8.31 -8.90
N SER A 217 -7.16 7.21 -9.07
CA SER A 217 -5.70 7.17 -8.88
C SER A 217 -4.87 7.65 -10.07
N ARG A 218 -5.52 8.02 -11.19
CA ARG A 218 -4.85 8.46 -12.44
C ARG A 218 -3.84 7.45 -12.98
N LEU A 219 -4.03 6.18 -12.63
CA LEU A 219 -3.22 5.07 -13.09
C LEU A 219 -3.39 4.94 -14.61
N SER A 220 -2.28 5.02 -15.34
CA SER A 220 -2.25 4.88 -16.80
C SER A 220 -1.58 3.56 -17.16
N TYR A 221 -2.14 2.84 -18.12
CA TYR A 221 -1.60 1.57 -18.55
C TYR A 221 -1.64 1.41 -20.07
N LYS A 222 -0.78 0.53 -20.58
CA LYS A 222 -0.75 0.06 -21.96
C LYS A 222 -0.74 -1.46 -21.99
N GLY A 223 -1.30 -2.05 -23.03
CA GLY A 223 -1.43 -3.50 -23.17
C GLY A 223 -2.66 -4.04 -22.45
N ASP A 224 -2.68 -5.36 -22.25
CA ASP A 224 -3.89 -6.11 -21.88
C ASP A 224 -3.98 -6.37 -20.36
N ILE A 225 -3.72 -5.34 -19.55
CA ILE A 225 -3.81 -5.44 -18.08
C ILE A 225 -5.24 -5.76 -17.63
N ARG A 226 -5.39 -6.74 -16.75
CA ARG A 226 -6.69 -7.19 -16.22
C ARG A 226 -6.79 -6.92 -14.73
N PHE A 227 -7.59 -5.93 -14.33
CA PHE A 227 -7.86 -5.61 -12.93
C PHE A 227 -8.79 -6.64 -12.27
N GLY A 228 -8.66 -6.82 -10.96
CA GLY A 228 -9.45 -7.77 -10.17
C GLY A 228 -9.09 -9.24 -10.41
N SER A 229 -8.02 -9.51 -11.16
CA SER A 229 -7.60 -10.87 -11.55
C SER A 229 -6.19 -11.14 -11.03
N CYS A 230 -6.09 -12.00 -10.02
CA CYS A 230 -4.90 -12.68 -9.44
C CYS A 230 -5.46 -13.90 -8.66
N PRO A 231 -4.82 -15.08 -8.58
CA PRO A 231 -3.40 -15.35 -8.78
C PRO A 231 -3.04 -15.93 -10.17
N PHE A 232 -1.74 -16.06 -10.40
CA PHE A 232 -1.09 -16.50 -11.65
C PHE A 232 -1.52 -17.90 -12.14
N ASP A 233 -2.21 -18.69 -11.30
CA ASP A 233 -2.67 -20.07 -11.60
C ASP A 233 -3.78 -20.18 -12.66
N GLN A 234 -4.23 -19.06 -13.24
CA GLN A 234 -5.31 -19.01 -14.25
C GLN A 234 -4.85 -18.58 -15.65
N LEU A 235 -3.55 -18.54 -15.94
CA LEU A 235 -3.00 -18.27 -17.28
C LEU A 235 -2.32 -19.49 -17.90
#